data_AF-A0A1B9NSA0-F1
#
_entry.id   AF-A0A1B9NSA0-F1
#
_cell.length_a   1.000
_cell.length_b   1.000
_cell.length_c   1.000
_cell.angle_alpha   90.00
_cell.angle_beta   90.00
_cell.angle_gamma   90.00
#
_symmetry.space_group_name_H-M   'P 1'
#
loop_
_entity.id
_entity.type
_entity.pdbx_description
1 polymer ?
#
loop_
_entity_poly.entity_id
_entity_poly.type
_entity_poly.pdbx_seq_one_letter_code
_entity_poly.pdbx_strand_id
1 'polypeptide(L)'
;MGHLHIQCKICEGHYVIRDGKYGIFAGCSRYPVCKSTLKIPELVYEFIRKYGVNIYQWQKQCWKCQQETPVYSYYLYYELSELDPIFSVLHGIGVGDISSIDRLLSLNVPTVKMKYSKTLNEHYMANVCLHCGAIQGHNYVVTDPHEIINSLWHNHDMNNYFFKNLKIDTSTLLGELKRCMEWS
;
A
#
# COMPACT_ATOMS: atom_id res chain seq x y z
N MET A 1 10.01 0.96 -19.15
CA MET A 1 9.18 -0.19 -19.60
C MET A 1 8.96 -1.04 -18.36
N GLY A 2 7.76 -1.00 -17.76
CA GLY A 2 7.48 -1.75 -16.53
C GLY A 2 7.52 -3.25 -16.78
N HIS A 3 8.29 -3.99 -15.99
CA HIS A 3 8.44 -5.45 -16.10
C HIS A 3 7.37 -6.23 -15.33
N LEU A 4 6.46 -5.54 -14.64
CA LEU A 4 5.44 -6.16 -13.79
C LEU A 4 4.14 -6.34 -14.57
N HIS A 5 3.65 -7.58 -14.61
CA HIS A 5 2.37 -7.92 -15.21
C HIS A 5 1.58 -8.90 -14.35
N ILE A 6 0.25 -8.74 -14.34
CA ILE A 6 -0.67 -9.72 -13.78
C ILE A 6 -1.20 -10.60 -14.90
N GLN A 7 -0.94 -11.90 -14.83
CA GLN A 7 -1.34 -12.84 -15.88
C GLN A 7 -2.86 -12.98 -15.92
N CYS A 8 -3.40 -13.12 -17.13
CA CYS A 8 -4.81 -13.38 -17.31
C CYS A 8 -5.16 -14.76 -16.75
N LYS A 9 -6.24 -14.86 -15.99
CA LYS A 9 -6.67 -16.14 -15.40
C LYS A 9 -7.25 -17.14 -16.40
N ILE A 10 -7.44 -16.74 -17.66
CA ILE A 10 -8.17 -17.51 -18.69
C ILE A 10 -7.28 -17.85 -19.90
N CYS A 11 -6.22 -17.09 -20.17
CA CYS A 11 -5.35 -17.31 -21.32
C CYS A 11 -3.94 -16.82 -21.03
N GLU A 12 -3.02 -17.05 -21.97
CA GLU A 12 -1.61 -16.64 -21.89
C GLU A 12 -1.36 -15.12 -22.00
N GLY A 13 -2.43 -14.31 -22.03
CA GLY A 13 -2.32 -12.85 -21.96
C GLY A 13 -2.06 -12.35 -20.55
N HIS A 14 -1.99 -11.03 -20.40
CA HIS A 14 -1.94 -10.34 -19.10
C HIS A 14 -3.04 -9.28 -19.02
N TYR A 15 -3.35 -8.82 -17.81
CA TYR A 15 -4.27 -7.71 -17.60
C TYR A 15 -3.55 -6.38 -17.86
N VAL A 16 -4.21 -5.49 -18.61
CA VAL A 16 -3.81 -4.10 -18.83
C VAL A 16 -4.92 -3.17 -18.33
N ILE A 17 -4.57 -1.99 -17.83
CA ILE A 17 -5.57 -1.00 -17.43
C ILE A 17 -6.30 -0.47 -18.65
N ARG A 18 -7.61 -0.32 -18.54
CA ARG A 18 -8.50 0.24 -19.56
C ARG A 18 -9.48 1.19 -18.89
N ASP A 19 -9.87 2.21 -19.63
CA ASP A 19 -10.96 3.11 -19.27
C ASP A 19 -12.24 2.68 -19.99
N GLY A 20 -13.37 2.70 -19.29
CA GLY A 20 -14.66 2.28 -19.79
C GLY A 20 -15.79 3.11 -19.19
N LYS A 21 -17.01 2.86 -19.63
CA LYS A 21 -18.20 3.64 -19.22
C LYS A 21 -18.41 3.74 -17.70
N TYR A 22 -17.95 2.73 -16.94
CA TYR A 22 -18.13 2.63 -15.49
C TYR A 22 -16.84 2.89 -14.71
N GLY A 23 -15.86 3.54 -15.34
CA GLY A 23 -14.54 3.81 -14.76
C GLY A 23 -13.49 2.78 -15.18
N ILE A 24 -12.33 2.89 -14.53
CA ILE A 24 -11.15 2.11 -14.85
C ILE A 24 -11.28 0.64 -14.43
N PHE A 25 -10.76 -0.26 -15.25
CA PHE A 25 -10.73 -1.70 -14.99
C PHE A 25 -9.52 -2.35 -15.66
N ALA A 26 -9.19 -3.58 -15.25
CA ALA A 26 -8.16 -4.38 -15.89
C ALA A 26 -8.79 -5.32 -16.92
N GLY A 27 -8.46 -5.17 -18.20
CA GLY A 27 -8.91 -6.06 -19.26
C GLY A 27 -7.78 -6.91 -19.83
N CYS A 28 -8.06 -8.12 -20.31
CA CYS A 28 -7.04 -8.94 -20.96
C CYS A 28 -6.41 -8.22 -22.17
N SER A 29 -5.09 -8.35 -22.34
CA SER A 29 -4.34 -7.86 -23.48
C SER A 29 -4.75 -8.52 -24.81
N ARG A 30 -5.34 -9.71 -24.75
CA ARG A 30 -5.84 -10.47 -25.92
C ARG A 30 -7.31 -10.19 -26.27
N TYR A 31 -7.91 -9.11 -25.77
CA TYR A 31 -9.22 -8.67 -26.23
C TYR A 31 -9.18 -8.36 -27.76
N PRO A 32 -10.18 -8.76 -28.56
CA PRO A 32 -11.49 -9.31 -28.18
C PRO A 32 -11.54 -10.83 -28.00
N VAL A 33 -10.46 -11.56 -28.29
CA VAL A 33 -10.39 -13.03 -28.21
C VAL A 33 -10.62 -13.51 -26.78
N CYS A 34 -10.05 -12.81 -25.79
CA CYS A 34 -10.34 -13.03 -24.37
C CYS A 34 -11.04 -11.81 -23.77
N LYS A 35 -12.23 -12.02 -23.21
CA LYS A 35 -13.05 -10.98 -22.56
C LYS A 35 -12.90 -10.94 -21.04
N SER A 36 -11.87 -11.59 -20.48
CA SER A 36 -11.60 -11.57 -19.05
C SER A 36 -11.33 -10.15 -18.57
N THR A 37 -11.95 -9.77 -17.46
CA THR A 37 -11.76 -8.47 -16.80
C THR A 37 -11.62 -8.66 -15.29
N LEU A 38 -10.90 -7.76 -14.64
CA LEU A 38 -10.84 -7.60 -13.18
C LEU A 38 -11.22 -6.17 -12.82
N LYS A 39 -11.92 -6.01 -11.70
CA LYS A 39 -12.03 -4.70 -11.04
C LYS A 39 -10.67 -4.32 -10.46
N ILE A 40 -10.43 -3.03 -10.22
CA ILE A 40 -9.16 -2.56 -9.65
C ILE A 40 -8.79 -3.25 -8.33
N PRO A 41 -9.70 -3.43 -7.33
CA PRO A 41 -9.36 -4.15 -6.10
C PRO A 41 -8.95 -5.61 -6.34
N GLU A 42 -9.49 -6.25 -7.38
CA GLU A 42 -9.15 -7.62 -7.75
C GLU A 42 -7.78 -7.69 -8.43
N LEU A 43 -7.45 -6.72 -9.30
CA LEU A 43 -6.12 -6.61 -9.90
C LEU A 43 -5.05 -6.39 -8.82
N VAL A 44 -5.31 -5.48 -7.89
CA VAL A 44 -4.39 -5.17 -6.78
C VAL A 44 -4.23 -6.38 -5.86
N TYR A 45 -5.31 -7.11 -5.59
CA TYR A 45 -5.22 -8.37 -4.86
C TYR A 45 -4.30 -9.39 -5.54
N GLU A 46 -4.41 -9.56 -6.86
CA GLU A 46 -3.51 -10.45 -7.61
C GLU A 46 -2.07 -9.94 -7.65
N PHE A 47 -1.87 -8.62 -7.69
CA PHE A 47 -0.55 -8.00 -7.56
C PHE A 47 0.09 -8.34 -6.22
N ILE A 48 -0.61 -8.09 -5.12
CA ILE A 48 -0.11 -8.37 -3.77
C ILE A 48 0.16 -9.86 -3.59
N ARG A 49 -0.71 -10.74 -4.10
CA ARG A 49 -0.47 -12.19 -4.03
C ARG A 49 0.79 -12.61 -4.76
N LYS A 50 1.05 -12.04 -5.93
CA LYS A 50 2.20 -12.40 -6.77
C LYS A 50 3.50 -11.80 -6.21
N TYR A 51 3.51 -10.51 -5.94
CA TYR A 51 4.73 -9.77 -5.63
C TYR A 51 4.94 -9.55 -4.13
N GLY A 52 3.90 -9.62 -3.32
CA GLY A 52 3.91 -9.17 -1.93
C GLY A 52 3.72 -7.66 -1.83
N VAL A 53 4.05 -7.11 -0.67
CA VAL A 53 4.05 -5.67 -0.40
C VAL A 53 5.41 -5.28 0.17
N ASN A 54 6.04 -4.26 -0.40
CA ASN A 54 7.28 -3.73 0.13
C ASN A 54 7.00 -2.82 1.33
N ILE A 55 7.73 -3.10 2.40
CA ILE A 55 7.76 -2.28 3.60
C ILE A 55 9.00 -1.42 3.53
N TYR A 56 8.81 -0.14 3.80
CA TYR A 56 9.83 0.89 3.84
C TYR A 56 10.02 1.37 5.28
N GLN A 57 11.25 1.75 5.63
CA GLN A 57 11.62 2.25 6.95
C GLN A 57 12.48 3.50 6.82
N TRP A 58 12.19 4.51 7.65
CA TRP A 58 13.04 5.69 7.80
C TRP A 58 13.07 6.15 9.26
N GLN A 59 14.06 6.97 9.61
CA GLN A 59 14.12 7.61 10.91
C GLN A 59 13.37 8.94 10.86
N LYS A 60 12.67 9.27 11.95
CA LYS A 60 12.13 10.62 12.15
C LYS A 60 12.30 11.06 13.60
N GLN A 61 12.30 12.37 13.80
CA GLN A 61 12.28 12.95 15.14
C GLN A 61 10.88 12.82 15.75
N CYS A 62 10.79 12.23 16.95
CA CYS A 62 9.53 12.06 17.65
C CYS A 62 8.95 13.41 18.10
N TRP A 63 7.73 13.75 17.68
CA TRP A 63 7.07 15.01 18.03
C TRP A 63 6.87 15.20 19.55
N LYS A 64 6.88 14.10 20.34
CA LYS A 64 6.67 14.15 21.79
C LYS A 64 7.98 14.23 22.58
N CYS A 65 8.88 13.26 22.41
CA CYS A 65 10.10 13.15 23.21
C CYS A 65 11.36 13.65 22.51
N GLN A 66 11.25 14.07 21.24
CA GLN A 66 12.35 14.61 20.44
C GLN A 66 13.51 13.63 20.14
N GLN A 67 13.41 12.37 20.56
CA GLN A 67 14.35 11.33 20.18
C GLN A 67 14.00 10.78 18.79
N GLU A 68 15.02 10.39 18.03
CA GLU A 68 14.84 9.69 16.76
C GLU A 68 14.14 8.36 16.97
N THR A 69 13.27 7.98 16.06
CA THR A 69 12.57 6.69 16.11
C THR A 69 12.34 6.16 14.72
N PRO A 70 12.49 4.84 14.51
CA PRO A 70 12.17 4.24 13.23
C PRO A 70 10.65 4.22 13.05
N VAL A 71 10.22 4.56 11.84
CA VAL A 71 8.84 4.41 11.39
C VAL A 71 8.82 3.57 10.11
N TYR A 72 7.69 2.90 9.91
CA TYR A 72 7.51 1.90 8.86
C TYR A 72 6.22 2.18 8.11
N SER A 73 6.23 2.03 6.79
CA SER A 73 5.00 2.04 6.00
C SER A 73 5.15 1.16 4.77
N TYR A 74 4.03 0.85 4.13
CA TYR A 74 4.00 0.51 2.72
C TYR A 74 3.33 1.65 1.95
N TYR A 75 3.58 1.71 0.65
CA TYR A 75 3.00 2.72 -0.24
C TYR A 75 2.46 1.98 -1.46
N LEU A 76 1.25 1.44 -1.32
CA LEU A 76 0.72 0.51 -2.31
C LEU A 76 0.63 1.13 -3.70
N TYR A 77 0.24 2.39 -3.81
CA TYR A 77 0.15 3.09 -5.09
C TYR A 77 1.51 3.44 -5.71
N TYR A 78 2.54 3.67 -4.90
CA TYR A 78 3.91 3.78 -5.41
C TYR A 78 4.32 2.47 -6.09
N GLU A 79 4.09 1.32 -5.45
CA GLU A 79 4.41 0.00 -6.03
C GLU A 79 3.54 -0.31 -7.26
N LEU A 80 2.26 0.04 -7.24
CA LEU A 80 1.35 -0.16 -8.37
C LEU A 80 1.65 0.78 -9.55
N SER A 81 2.31 1.92 -9.34
CA SER A 81 2.69 2.83 -10.43
C SER A 81 3.65 2.17 -11.44
N GLU A 82 4.37 1.13 -11.02
CA GLU A 82 5.19 0.27 -11.89
C GLU A 82 4.36 -0.65 -12.80
N LEU A 83 3.13 -0.98 -12.42
CA LEU A 83 2.17 -1.67 -13.30
C LEU A 83 1.59 -0.70 -14.33
N ASP A 84 1.11 0.45 -13.85
CA ASP A 84 0.49 1.47 -14.67
C ASP A 84 0.59 2.85 -13.99
N PRO A 85 1.04 3.91 -14.68
CA PRO A 85 1.16 5.25 -14.10
C PRO A 85 -0.13 5.83 -13.54
N ILE A 86 -1.31 5.35 -13.96
CA ILE A 86 -2.60 5.81 -13.41
C ILE A 86 -2.71 5.59 -11.90
N PHE A 87 -1.97 4.66 -11.33
CA PHE A 87 -1.96 4.44 -9.89
C PHE A 87 -1.29 5.57 -9.11
N SER A 88 -0.44 6.38 -9.74
CA SER A 88 0.23 7.53 -9.10
C SER A 88 -0.73 8.64 -8.66
N VAL A 89 -1.94 8.71 -9.23
CA VAL A 89 -2.93 9.75 -8.90
C VAL A 89 -3.93 9.34 -7.80
N LEU A 90 -3.80 8.14 -7.25
CA LEU A 90 -4.71 7.62 -6.22
C LEU A 90 -4.14 7.81 -4.81
N HIS A 91 -5.01 8.06 -3.82
CA HIS A 91 -4.63 8.36 -2.43
C HIS A 91 -3.79 7.26 -1.79
N GLY A 92 -2.62 7.58 -1.21
CA GLY A 92 -1.71 6.59 -0.60
C GLY A 92 -2.37 5.65 0.41
N ILE A 93 -2.34 4.33 0.16
CA ILE A 93 -2.66 3.28 1.14
C ILE A 93 -1.36 2.83 1.80
N GLY A 94 -1.35 2.87 3.14
CA GLY A 94 -0.24 2.49 4.00
C GLY A 94 -0.69 1.96 5.37
N VAL A 95 0.20 2.04 6.36
CA VAL A 95 -0.08 1.49 7.70
C VAL A 95 -1.27 2.18 8.33
N GLY A 96 -2.28 1.40 8.72
CA GLY A 96 -3.57 1.87 9.25
C GLY A 96 -4.74 1.58 8.31
N ASP A 97 -4.49 1.38 7.01
CA ASP A 97 -5.55 1.23 6.01
C ASP A 97 -5.98 -0.24 5.80
N ILE A 98 -5.03 -1.18 5.81
CA ILE A 98 -5.28 -2.61 5.53
C ILE A 98 -4.85 -3.45 6.73
N SER A 99 -5.82 -3.81 7.56
CA SER A 99 -5.61 -4.53 8.83
C SER A 99 -4.85 -5.85 8.69
N SER A 100 -5.04 -6.59 7.59
CA SER A 100 -4.32 -7.84 7.36
C SER A 100 -2.82 -7.64 7.11
N ILE A 101 -2.44 -6.61 6.35
CA ILE A 101 -1.03 -6.24 6.12
C ILE A 101 -0.44 -5.71 7.42
N ASP A 102 -1.16 -4.80 8.08
CA ASP A 102 -0.76 -4.17 9.34
C ASP A 102 -0.48 -5.20 10.44
N ARG A 103 -1.34 -6.21 10.56
CA ARG A 103 -1.15 -7.31 11.52
C ARG A 103 0.13 -8.07 11.24
N LEU A 104 0.38 -8.45 9.99
CA LEU A 104 1.60 -9.18 9.61
C LEU A 104 2.86 -8.34 9.84
N LEU A 105 2.79 -7.04 9.58
CA LEU A 105 3.87 -6.10 9.88
C LEU A 105 4.14 -6.03 11.38
N SER A 106 3.10 -5.90 12.21
CA SER A 106 3.22 -5.79 13.68
C SER A 106 3.87 -7.01 14.35
N LEU A 107 3.80 -8.20 13.73
CA LEU A 107 4.47 -9.40 14.24
C LEU A 107 6.00 -9.29 14.20
N ASN A 108 6.54 -8.48 13.29
CA ASN A 108 7.98 -8.35 13.05
C ASN A 108 8.52 -6.96 13.40
N VAL A 109 7.64 -5.98 13.61
CA VAL A 109 8.01 -4.59 13.87
C VAL A 109 7.36 -4.14 15.18
N PRO A 110 8.08 -4.22 16.31
CA PRO A 110 7.52 -3.89 17.62
C PRO A 110 7.05 -2.44 17.73
N THR A 111 7.50 -1.52 16.88
CA THR A 111 7.03 -0.12 16.88
C THR A 111 5.75 0.09 16.06
N VAL A 112 5.18 -0.97 15.46
CA VAL A 112 3.87 -0.93 14.81
C VAL A 112 2.89 -1.67 15.71
N LYS A 113 1.99 -0.93 16.38
CA LYS A 113 1.07 -1.48 17.40
C LYS A 113 -0.33 -0.91 17.28
N MET A 114 -1.32 -1.69 17.73
CA MET A 114 -2.69 -1.21 17.89
C MET A 114 -2.74 -0.06 18.89
N LYS A 115 -3.32 1.06 18.48
CA LYS A 115 -3.49 2.25 19.31
C LYS A 115 -4.89 2.81 19.13
N TYR A 116 -5.48 3.23 20.24
CA TYR A 116 -6.67 4.08 20.19
C TYR A 116 -6.26 5.50 19.90
N SER A 117 -6.98 6.18 19.02
CA SER A 117 -6.85 7.62 18.90
C SER A 117 -8.19 8.32 19.05
N LYS A 118 -8.17 9.32 19.93
CA LYS A 118 -9.35 10.07 20.36
C LYS A 118 -9.97 10.87 19.22
N THR A 119 -9.17 11.34 18.27
CA THR A 119 -9.61 12.24 17.19
C THR A 119 -10.59 11.58 16.21
N LEU A 120 -10.37 10.32 15.82
CA LEU A 120 -11.27 9.49 15.01
C LEU A 120 -12.11 8.53 15.85
N ASN A 121 -11.89 8.49 17.17
CA ASN A 121 -12.63 7.62 18.07
C ASN A 121 -12.56 6.12 17.67
N GLU A 122 -11.38 5.65 17.26
CA GLU A 122 -11.19 4.27 16.80
C GLU A 122 -9.81 3.71 17.18
N HIS A 123 -9.70 2.37 17.04
CA HIS A 123 -8.43 1.66 17.18
C HIS A 123 -7.90 1.29 15.80
N TYR A 124 -6.63 1.60 15.56
CA TYR A 124 -5.94 1.29 14.31
C TYR A 124 -4.49 0.91 14.60
N MET A 125 -3.86 0.24 13.64
CA MET A 125 -2.44 -0.04 13.72
C MET A 125 -1.65 1.23 13.42
N ALA A 126 -0.72 1.61 14.31
CA ALA A 126 0.04 2.83 14.17
C ALA A 126 1.52 2.61 14.47
N ASN A 127 2.37 3.41 13.82
CA ASN A 127 3.74 3.59 14.27
C ASN A 127 3.74 4.24 15.66
N VAL A 128 4.66 3.80 16.53
CA VAL A 128 4.86 4.36 17.86
C VAL A 128 6.35 4.61 18.11
N CYS A 129 6.65 5.66 18.86
CA CYS A 129 8.02 5.98 19.21
C CYS A 129 8.61 4.87 20.07
N LEU A 130 9.80 4.38 19.71
CA LEU A 130 10.55 3.38 20.48
C LEU A 130 10.85 3.83 21.91
N HIS A 131 10.99 5.14 22.14
CA HIS A 131 11.40 5.70 23.42
C HIS A 131 10.23 6.04 24.34
N CYS A 132 9.19 6.71 23.83
CA CYS A 132 8.08 7.22 24.65
C CYS A 132 6.71 6.61 24.32
N GLY A 133 6.64 5.72 23.32
CA GLY A 133 5.41 5.02 22.92
C GLY A 133 4.31 5.91 22.31
N ALA A 134 4.62 7.18 22.01
CA ALA A 134 3.69 8.09 21.36
C ALA A 134 3.45 7.68 19.91
N ILE A 135 2.21 7.77 19.43
CA ILE A 135 1.86 7.53 18.01
C ILE A 135 2.69 8.44 17.12
N GLN A 136 3.31 7.91 16.07
CA GLN A 136 4.14 8.65 15.12
C GLN A 136 3.43 8.79 13.77
N GLY A 137 2.44 9.68 13.73
CA GLY A 137 1.68 10.05 12.54
C GLY A 137 0.73 11.21 12.87
N HIS A 138 0.39 12.04 11.90
CA HIS A 138 -0.65 13.06 12.02
C HIS A 138 -1.87 12.62 11.19
N ASN A 139 -3.08 12.76 11.74
CA ASN A 139 -4.34 12.52 11.03
C ASN A 139 -4.45 11.18 10.26
N TYR A 140 -3.97 10.09 10.87
CA TYR A 140 -4.32 8.69 10.55
C TYR A 140 -3.83 8.06 9.26
N VAL A 141 -3.25 8.81 8.34
CA VAL A 141 -2.41 8.26 7.29
C VAL A 141 -1.29 9.26 7.20
N VAL A 142 -0.07 8.75 7.07
CA VAL A 142 1.16 9.53 6.91
C VAL A 142 0.85 10.85 6.18
N THR A 143 0.71 11.98 6.90
CA THR A 143 0.84 13.29 6.29
C THR A 143 2.19 13.21 5.62
N ASP A 144 2.15 13.23 4.30
CA ASP A 144 3.22 13.01 3.37
C ASP A 144 4.58 12.98 4.06
N PRO A 145 5.23 11.80 4.20
CA PRO A 145 6.35 11.64 5.12
C PRO A 145 7.44 12.64 4.74
N HIS A 146 7.48 13.80 5.39
CA HIS A 146 8.28 14.92 4.91
C HIS A 146 9.76 14.54 4.79
N GLU A 147 10.19 13.57 5.59
CA GLU A 147 11.53 13.01 5.57
C GLU A 147 11.86 12.26 4.27
N ILE A 148 10.87 11.68 3.57
CA ILE A 148 11.06 10.87 2.35
C ILE A 148 10.18 11.33 1.18
N ILE A 149 9.48 12.47 1.29
CA ILE A 149 8.50 12.95 0.29
C ILE A 149 9.13 13.09 -1.10
N ASN A 150 10.37 13.61 -1.18
CA ASN A 150 11.08 13.72 -2.44
C ASN A 150 11.35 12.35 -3.05
N SER A 151 11.70 11.37 -2.22
CA SER A 151 11.95 10.01 -2.68
C SER A 151 10.68 9.29 -3.14
N LEU A 152 9.58 9.56 -2.44
CA LEU A 152 8.29 8.96 -2.72
C LEU A 152 7.63 9.52 -3.99
N TRP A 153 7.68 10.84 -4.21
CA TRP A 153 6.89 11.51 -5.26
C TRP A 153 7.69 12.18 -6.38
N HIS A 154 8.98 12.47 -6.18
CA HIS A 154 9.77 13.23 -7.17
C HIS A 154 10.87 12.38 -7.79
N ASN A 155 11.70 11.74 -6.96
CA ASN A 155 12.85 10.96 -7.40
C ASN A 155 12.49 9.50 -7.71
N HIS A 156 11.36 9.01 -7.17
CA HIS A 156 10.95 7.62 -7.27
C HIS A 156 12.05 6.62 -6.85
N ASP A 157 12.73 6.89 -5.73
CA ASP A 157 13.89 6.13 -5.24
C ASP A 157 13.65 5.50 -3.85
N MET A 158 12.42 5.03 -3.61
CA MET A 158 12.03 4.39 -2.34
C MET A 158 12.81 3.11 -2.01
N ASN A 159 13.53 2.54 -2.98
CA ASN A 159 14.45 1.42 -2.75
C ASN A 159 15.52 1.75 -1.70
N ASN A 160 15.89 3.02 -1.53
CA ASN A 160 16.81 3.46 -0.49
C ASN A 160 16.26 3.28 0.94
N TYR A 161 14.94 3.14 1.07
CA TYR A 161 14.23 2.93 2.34
C TYR A 161 13.68 1.51 2.47
N PHE A 162 13.99 0.61 1.53
CA PHE A 162 13.45 -0.76 1.55
C PHE A 162 13.89 -1.50 2.81
N PHE A 163 12.91 -1.99 3.56
CA PHE A 163 13.13 -2.79 4.77
C PHE A 163 12.95 -4.28 4.49
N LYS A 164 11.79 -4.67 3.94
CA LYS A 164 11.49 -6.07 3.59
C LYS A 164 10.26 -6.16 2.68
N ASN A 165 10.14 -7.28 1.96
CA ASN A 165 8.90 -7.65 1.28
C ASN A 165 8.06 -8.56 2.20
N LEU A 166 6.77 -8.30 2.31
CA LEU A 166 5.80 -9.15 3.00
C LEU A 166 4.99 -9.95 1.99
N LYS A 167 5.04 -11.28 2.12
CA LYS A 167 4.07 -12.16 1.45
C LYS A 167 2.76 -12.14 2.23
N ILE A 168 1.69 -11.80 1.54
CA ILE A 168 0.36 -11.68 2.13
C ILE A 168 -0.48 -12.85 1.63
N ASP A 169 -0.75 -13.80 2.53
CA ASP A 169 -1.63 -14.93 2.28
C ASP A 169 -2.78 -14.91 3.28
N THR A 170 -3.80 -14.13 2.95
CA THR A 170 -5.03 -14.01 3.76
C THR A 170 -6.25 -13.90 2.86
N SER A 171 -7.32 -14.58 3.26
CA SER A 171 -8.62 -14.54 2.59
C SER A 171 -9.35 -13.19 2.80
N THR A 172 -8.96 -12.40 3.79
CA THR A 172 -9.63 -11.12 4.11
C THR A 172 -9.20 -9.97 3.21
N LEU A 173 -8.01 -10.06 2.60
CA LEU A 173 -7.37 -8.95 1.89
C LEU A 173 -8.24 -8.38 0.77
N LEU A 174 -8.88 -9.23 -0.04
CA LEU A 174 -9.73 -8.75 -1.12
C LEU A 174 -10.93 -7.93 -0.60
N GLY A 175 -11.49 -8.31 0.55
CA GLY A 175 -12.57 -7.57 1.18
C GLY A 175 -12.11 -6.22 1.75
N GLU A 176 -10.89 -6.17 2.29
CA GLU A 176 -10.26 -4.93 2.77
C GLU A 176 -9.96 -3.97 1.61
N LEU A 177 -9.33 -4.47 0.54
CA LEU A 177 -9.05 -3.69 -0.67
C LEU A 177 -10.32 -3.10 -1.29
N LYS A 178 -11.41 -3.87 -1.35
CA LYS A 178 -12.70 -3.37 -1.82
C LYS A 178 -13.17 -2.17 -1.00
N ARG A 179 -13.13 -2.25 0.34
CA ARG A 179 -13.54 -1.13 1.21
C ARG A 179 -12.64 0.09 1.06
N CYS A 180 -11.32 -0.10 0.98
CA CYS A 180 -10.36 1.01 0.86
C CYS A 180 -10.42 1.71 -0.50
N MET A 181 -10.81 0.98 -1.56
CA MET A 181 -10.76 1.45 -2.95
C MET A 181 -12.14 1.73 -3.56
N GLU A 182 -13.23 1.60 -2.80
CA GLU A 182 -14.60 1.86 -3.26
C GLU A 182 -14.92 3.37 -3.44
N TRP A 183 -13.95 4.25 -3.19
CA TRP A 183 -14.09 5.71 -3.26
C TRP A 183 -13.42 6.36 -4.49
N SER A 184 -12.94 5.58 -5.45
CA SER A 184 -12.32 6.05 -6.70
C SER A 184 -13.21 5.85 -7.92
#